data_AF-A0A699U8P5-F1
#
_entry.id   AF-A0A699U8P5-F1
#
_cell.length_a   1.000
_cell.length_b   1.000
_cell.length_c   1.000
_cell.angle_alpha   90.00
_cell.angle_beta   90.00
_cell.angle_gamma   90.00
#
_symmetry.space_group_name_H-M   'P 1'
#
loop_
_entity.id
_entity.type
_entity.pdbx_description
1 polymer ?
#
loop_
_entity_poly.entity_id
_entity_poly.type
_entity_poly.pdbx_seq_one_letter_code
_entity_poly.pdbx_strand_id
1 'polypeptide(L)'
;NEWFRALKLVVCTKKLHDVFETTLPPAPAVGADAQALADWAVLFYRHNEVACLMLRTMSPKLYQQFEHNSPLEMVIELQKCMENF
;
A
#
# COMPACT_ATOMS: atom_id res chain seq x y z
N ASN A 1 16.06 -9.28 -7.23
CA ASN A 1 14.64 -9.45 -6.84
C ASN A 1 13.72 -8.95 -7.95
N GLU A 2 13.20 -9.85 -8.78
CA GLU A 2 12.32 -9.51 -9.92
C GLU A 2 10.99 -8.91 -9.47
N TRP A 3 10.40 -9.42 -8.38
CA TRP A 3 9.15 -8.89 -7.84
C TRP A 3 9.29 -7.43 -7.39
N PHE A 4 10.42 -7.03 -6.80
CA PHE A 4 10.66 -5.64 -6.37
C PHE A 4 10.85 -4.69 -7.56
N ARG A 5 11.45 -5.17 -8.66
CA ARG A 5 11.54 -4.43 -9.92
C ARG A 5 10.17 -4.26 -10.57
N ALA A 6 9.34 -5.32 -10.56
CA ALA A 6 7.96 -5.29 -11.03
C ALA A 6 7.11 -4.31 -10.20
N LEU A 7 7.27 -4.34 -8.87
CA LEU A 7 6.62 -3.41 -7.96
C LEU A 7 6.98 -1.95 -8.27
N LYS A 8 8.28 -1.63 -8.38
CA LYS A 8 8.75 -0.30 -8.76
C LYS A 8 8.14 0.16 -10.08
N LEU A 9 8.08 -0.72 -11.08
CA LEU A 9 7.44 -0.44 -12.37
C LEU A 9 5.95 -0.13 -12.24
N VAL A 10 5.20 -0.92 -11.47
CA VAL A 10 3.76 -0.72 -11.27
C VAL A 10 3.49 0.62 -10.56
N VAL A 11 4.26 0.93 -9.51
CA VAL A 11 4.16 2.18 -8.76
C VAL A 11 4.47 3.39 -9.65
N CYS A 12 5.57 3.34 -10.41
CA CYS A 12 5.93 4.39 -11.36
C CYS A 12 4.88 4.58 -12.44
N THR A 13 4.36 3.49 -13.01
CA THR A 13 3.37 3.54 -14.11
C THR A 13 2.05 4.14 -13.65
N LYS A 14 1.67 3.87 -12.39
CA LYS A 14 0.40 4.34 -11.82
C LYS A 14 0.51 5.70 -11.14
N LYS A 15 1.71 6.31 -11.04
CA LYS A 15 1.97 7.55 -10.29
C LYS A 15 1.45 7.48 -8.85
N LEU A 16 1.59 6.32 -8.22
CA LEU A 16 1.12 6.06 -6.85
C LEU A 16 2.24 6.21 -5.82
N HIS A 17 3.26 7.03 -6.14
CA HIS A 17 4.39 7.28 -5.24
C HIS A 17 3.96 7.93 -3.92
N ASP A 18 2.95 8.79 -3.99
CA ASP A 18 2.40 9.52 -2.85
C ASP A 18 1.86 8.59 -1.75
N VAL A 19 1.34 7.41 -2.13
CA VAL A 19 0.85 6.39 -1.19
C VAL A 19 1.97 5.81 -0.31
N PHE A 20 3.24 5.93 -0.72
CA PHE A 20 4.39 5.54 0.11
C PHE A 20 4.94 6.69 0.94
N GLU A 21 4.51 7.93 0.70
CA GLU A 21 4.94 9.12 1.44
C GLU A 21 3.89 9.57 2.46
N THR A 22 2.63 9.21 2.24
CA THR A 22 1.51 9.54 3.12
C THR A 22 1.04 8.32 3.90
N THR A 23 0.90 8.46 5.21
CA THR A 23 0.17 7.48 6.01
C THR A 23 -1.33 7.65 5.78
N LEU A 24 -2.06 6.54 5.71
CA LEU A 24 -3.52 6.58 5.70
C LEU A 24 -3.99 7.15 7.06
N PRO A 25 -4.75 8.26 7.09
CA PRO A 25 -5.26 8.80 8.33
C PRO A 25 -6.28 7.84 8.98
N PRO A 26 -6.48 7.92 10.30
CA PRO A 26 -7.50 7.12 10.99
C PRO A 26 -8.87 7.32 10.36
N ALA A 27 -9.70 6.27 10.41
CA ALA A 27 -11.08 6.35 9.94
C ALA A 27 -11.83 7.49 10.67
N PRO A 28 -12.65 8.29 9.96
CA PRO A 28 -13.44 9.35 10.57
C PRO A 28 -14.36 8.80 11.65
N ALA A 29 -14.57 9.58 12.72
CA ALA A 29 -15.47 9.20 13.80
C ALA A 29 -16.93 9.12 13.33
N VAL A 30 -17.74 8.35 14.05
CA VAL A 30 -19.20 8.30 13.83
C VAL A 30 -19.78 9.71 14.02
N GLY A 31 -20.40 10.25 12.97
CA GLY A 31 -20.93 11.62 12.95
C GLY A 31 -20.00 12.66 12.34
N ALA A 32 -18.85 12.27 11.78
CA ALA A 32 -18.02 13.15 10.95
C ALA A 32 -18.82 13.70 9.76
N ASP A 33 -18.42 14.87 9.26
CA ASP A 33 -19.08 15.49 8.13
C ASP A 33 -18.90 14.64 6.85
N ALA A 34 -19.86 14.77 5.93
CA ALA A 34 -19.88 13.98 4.71
C ALA A 34 -18.66 14.25 3.81
N GLN A 35 -18.07 15.44 3.87
CA GLN A 35 -16.89 15.78 3.06
C GLN A 35 -15.65 15.09 3.62
N ALA A 36 -15.42 15.12 4.93
CA ALA A 36 -14.35 14.40 5.59
C ALA A 36 -14.42 12.88 5.33
N LEU A 37 -15.64 12.31 5.32
CA LEU A 37 -15.82 10.89 4.98
C LEU A 37 -15.48 10.62 3.50
N ALA A 38 -15.90 11.48 2.58
CA ALA A 38 -15.61 11.34 1.15
C ALA A 38 -14.11 11.46 0.88
N ASP A 39 -13.44 12.46 1.46
CA ASP A 39 -12.00 12.68 1.31
C ASP A 39 -11.20 11.50 1.87
N TRP A 40 -11.59 10.98 3.04
CA TRP A 40 -10.99 9.79 3.62
C TRP A 40 -11.19 8.56 2.73
N ALA A 41 -12.40 8.36 2.20
CA ALA A 41 -12.71 7.21 1.34
C ALA A 41 -11.86 7.21 0.07
N VAL A 42 -11.64 8.36 -0.57
CA VAL A 42 -10.76 8.49 -1.74
C VAL A 42 -9.33 8.03 -1.40
N LEU A 43 -8.79 8.49 -0.26
CA LEU A 43 -7.48 8.07 0.20
C LEU A 43 -7.43 6.57 0.51
N PHE A 44 -8.45 6.05 1.21
CA PHE A 44 -8.57 4.64 1.55
C PHE A 44 -8.59 3.73 0.31
N TYR A 45 -9.43 4.05 -0.68
CA TYR A 45 -9.50 3.26 -1.92
C TYR A 45 -8.18 3.28 -2.68
N ARG A 46 -7.49 4.42 -2.70
CA ARG A 46 -6.18 4.55 -3.36
C ARG A 46 -5.11 3.72 -2.67
N HIS A 47 -5.06 3.71 -1.34
CA HIS A 47 -4.17 2.84 -0.58
C HIS A 47 -4.47 1.36 -0.82
N ASN A 48 -5.75 0.97 -0.85
CA ASN A 48 -6.16 -0.40 -1.14
C ASN A 48 -5.81 -0.84 -2.56
N GLU A 49 -6.01 0.02 -3.57
CA GLU A 49 -5.62 -0.30 -4.95
C GLU A 49 -4.12 -0.62 -5.03
N VAL A 50 -3.28 0.19 -4.38
CA VAL A 50 -1.84 -0.09 -4.30
C VAL A 50 -1.60 -1.41 -3.59
N ALA A 51 -2.17 -1.63 -2.40
CA ALA A 51 -1.98 -2.86 -1.63
C ALA A 51 -2.33 -4.11 -2.46
N CYS A 52 -3.48 -4.10 -3.14
CA CYS A 52 -3.89 -5.19 -4.02
C CYS A 52 -2.92 -5.40 -5.18
N LEU A 53 -2.42 -4.33 -5.80
CA LEU A 53 -1.42 -4.43 -6.87
C LEU A 53 -0.10 -5.03 -6.37
N MET A 54 0.35 -4.63 -5.18
CA MET A 54 1.55 -5.18 -4.55
C MET A 54 1.38 -6.67 -4.27
N LEU A 55 0.31 -7.04 -3.58
CA LEU A 55 -0.03 -8.41 -3.21
C LEU A 55 -0.15 -9.33 -4.44
N ARG A 56 -0.77 -8.86 -5.53
CA ARG A 56 -0.88 -9.62 -6.78
C ARG A 56 0.48 -9.99 -7.38
N THR A 57 1.51 -9.18 -7.13
CA THR A 57 2.87 -9.43 -7.64
C THR A 57 3.73 -10.31 -6.73
N MET A 58 3.22 -10.66 -5.54
CA MET A 58 3.91 -11.49 -4.57
C MET A 58 3.65 -12.98 -4.80
N SER A 59 4.53 -13.84 -4.27
CA SER A 59 4.24 -15.26 -4.16
C SER A 59 3.16 -15.52 -3.09
N PRO A 60 2.41 -16.64 -3.15
CA PRO A 60 1.34 -16.92 -2.19
C PRO A 60 1.77 -16.88 -0.72
N LYS A 61 3.02 -17.29 -0.43
CA LYS A 61 3.58 -17.25 0.93
C LYS A 61 3.81 -15.82 1.42
N LEU A 62 4.30 -14.93 0.56
CA LEU A 62 4.45 -13.51 0.90
C LEU A 62 3.09 -12.84 1.02
N TYR A 63 2.16 -13.16 0.11
CA TYR A 63 0.78 -12.65 0.16
C TYR A 63 0.15 -12.84 1.55
N GLN A 64 0.22 -14.05 2.11
CA GLN A 64 -0.34 -14.35 3.44
C GLN A 64 0.32 -13.55 4.57
N GLN A 65 1.60 -13.18 4.42
CA GLN A 65 2.30 -12.39 5.42
C GLN A 65 1.90 -10.91 5.39
N PHE A 66 1.41 -10.43 4.25
CA PHE A 66 1.20 -9.01 4.01
C PHE A 66 -0.27 -8.63 3.75
N GLU A 67 -1.21 -9.57 3.72
CA GLU A 67 -2.61 -9.31 3.33
C GLU A 67 -3.33 -8.27 4.20
N HIS A 68 -2.80 -7.97 5.39
CA HIS A 68 -3.33 -6.97 6.31
C HIS A 68 -2.46 -5.73 6.47
N ASN A 69 -1.34 -5.65 5.74
CA ASN A 69 -0.41 -4.53 5.84
C ASN A 69 -0.82 -3.40 4.88
N SER A 70 -0.48 -2.17 5.27
CA SER A 70 -0.49 -1.04 4.36
C SER A 70 0.65 -1.17 3.32
N PRO A 71 0.53 -0.51 2.15
CA PRO A 71 1.61 -0.46 1.16
C PRO A 71 2.96 -0.03 1.71
N LEU A 72 2.97 0.95 2.62
CA LEU A 72 4.19 1.46 3.24
C LEU A 72 4.85 0.41 4.15
N GLU A 73 4.07 -0.25 5.00
CA GLU A 73 4.57 -1.33 5.87
C GLU A 73 5.14 -2.48 5.04
N MET A 74 4.48 -2.86 3.94
CA MET A 74 4.99 -3.86 3.02
C MET A 74 6.36 -3.47 2.46
N VAL A 75 6.52 -2.23 1.96
CA VAL A 75 7.81 -1.78 1.40
C VAL A 75 8.92 -1.78 2.45
N ILE A 76 8.64 -1.28 3.65
CA ILE A 76 9.63 -1.22 4.75
C ILE A 76 10.09 -2.63 5.12
N GLU A 77 9.16 -3.56 5.34
CA GLU A 77 9.52 -4.93 5.72
C GLU A 77 10.26 -5.66 4.61
N LEU A 78 9.86 -5.47 3.35
CA LEU A 78 10.54 -6.08 2.23
C LEU A 78 11.95 -5.51 2.00
N GLN A 79 12.16 -4.21 2.26
CA GLN A 79 13.48 -3.59 2.24
C GLN A 79 14.41 -4.21 3.30
N LYS A 80 13.93 -4.34 4.54
CA LYS A 80 14.69 -5.01 5.62
C LYS A 80 15.06 -6.45 5.23
N CYS A 81 14.15 -7.20 4.62
CA CYS A 81 14.44 -8.54 4.14
C CYS A 81 15.45 -8.58 2.99
N MET A 82 15.62 -7.50 2.22
CA MET A 82 16.57 -7.42 1.11
C MET A 82 17.96 -6.92 1.51
N GLU A 83 18.08 -6.14 2.58
CA GLU A 83 19.37 -5.66 3.11
C GLU A 83 20.14 -6.74 3.90
N ASN A 84 19.47 -7.83 4.26
CA ASN A 84 20.05 -8.97 4.97
C ASN A 84 20.56 -10.10 4.04
N PHE A 85 20.65 -9.86 2.73
CA PHE A 85 21.24 -10.76 1.72
C PHE A 85 22.36 -10.05 0.96
#